data_AF-A0AA95FDT6-F1
#
_entry.id   AF-A0AA95FDT6-F1
#
_cell.length_a   1.000
_cell.length_b   1.000
_cell.length_c   1.000
_cell.angle_alpha   90.00
_cell.angle_beta   90.00
_cell.angle_gamma   90.00
#
_symmetry.space_group_name_H-M   'P 1'
#
loop_
_entity.id
_entity.type
_entity.pdbx_description
1 polymer ?
#
loop_
_entity_poly.entity_id
_entity_poly.type
_entity_poly.pdbx_seq_one_letter_code
_entity_poly.pdbx_strand_id
1 'polypeptide(L)'
;MAEVIAQEKQGGSKQRKKLIRVDMTPMVDLGFLLITFFMFTTNFTKPNVMDLGMPAKSPHPPKKVVDVKNQVTFILGKNNRVFYHQQSAEDLNKNNLKETNFSGINISKIISEAYDKAPKKENFTIIIEPTDDANYKNFVDVLDNIAISNKERYGITDIKPWEKKVYEELTK
;
A
#
# COMPACT_ATOMS: atom_id res chain seq x y z
N MET A 1 -82.37 50.04 48.27
CA MET A 1 -83.11 49.96 47.00
C MET A 1 -82.47 48.87 46.16
N ALA A 2 -83.30 48.08 45.49
CA ALA A 2 -83.03 46.74 45.02
C ALA A 2 -82.07 46.64 43.83
N GLU A 3 -81.43 45.48 43.81
CA GLU A 3 -80.57 44.87 42.81
C GLU A 3 -81.24 44.77 41.42
N VAL A 4 -80.45 44.92 40.35
CA VAL A 4 -80.81 44.43 39.01
C VAL A 4 -79.72 43.47 38.57
N ILE A 5 -80.03 42.18 38.66
CA ILE A 5 -79.23 41.09 38.09
C ILE A 5 -79.59 41.01 36.61
N ALA A 6 -78.62 41.30 35.73
CA ALA A 6 -78.68 40.84 34.35
C ALA A 6 -77.68 39.69 34.19
N GLN A 7 -78.21 38.46 34.15
CA GLN A 7 -77.45 37.30 33.68
C GLN A 7 -77.37 37.35 32.16
N GLU A 8 -76.17 37.54 31.62
CA GLU A 8 -75.82 37.03 30.28
C GLU A 8 -74.85 35.87 30.45
N LYS A 9 -75.36 34.65 30.25
CA LYS A 9 -74.55 33.47 29.94
C LYS A 9 -74.29 33.49 28.43
N GLN A 10 -73.04 33.39 28.00
CA GLN A 10 -72.56 32.27 27.17
C GLN A 10 -71.08 32.41 26.82
N GLY A 11 -70.42 31.25 26.79
CA GLY A 11 -68.98 31.11 26.75
C GLY A 11 -68.34 31.56 25.44
N GLY A 12 -67.25 32.33 25.58
CA GLY A 12 -66.21 32.44 24.57
C GLY A 12 -64.96 31.74 25.10
N SER A 13 -64.66 30.53 24.64
CA SER A 13 -63.41 29.86 24.97
C SER A 13 -62.27 30.65 24.33
N LYS A 14 -61.50 31.40 25.15
CA LYS A 14 -60.24 31.98 24.71
C LYS A 14 -59.31 30.83 24.33
N GLN A 15 -59.20 30.54 23.04
CA GLN A 15 -58.21 29.60 22.52
C GLN A 15 -56.82 30.05 22.98
N ARG A 16 -56.23 29.32 23.94
CA ARG A 16 -54.84 29.50 24.33
C ARG A 16 -53.99 29.18 23.10
N LYS A 17 -53.39 30.21 22.50
CA LYS A 17 -52.37 30.04 21.45
C LYS A 17 -51.27 29.14 22.04
N LYS A 18 -51.20 27.87 21.63
CA LYS A 18 -50.07 27.00 21.97
C LYS A 18 -48.82 27.65 21.36
N LEU A 19 -47.86 28.04 22.20
CA LEU A 19 -46.54 28.44 21.70
C LEU A 19 -45.95 27.22 20.98
N ILE A 20 -45.82 27.34 19.65
CA ILE A 20 -45.11 26.35 18.83
C ILE A 20 -43.62 26.56 19.14
N ARG A 21 -43.05 25.73 20.00
CA ARG A 21 -41.59 25.69 20.18
C ARG A 21 -41.02 24.81 19.09
N VAL A 22 -40.10 25.35 18.31
CA VAL A 22 -39.39 24.61 17.27
C VAL A 22 -38.32 23.77 17.95
N ASP A 23 -38.42 22.45 17.79
CA ASP A 23 -37.42 21.52 18.27
C ASP A 23 -36.29 21.42 17.24
N MET A 24 -35.07 21.79 17.63
CA MET A 24 -33.88 21.73 16.79
C MET A 24 -33.12 20.40 16.93
N THR A 25 -33.58 19.48 17.78
CA THR A 25 -32.99 18.16 17.99
C THR A 25 -32.72 17.39 16.69
N PRO A 26 -33.62 17.34 15.67
CA PRO A 26 -33.31 16.68 14.40
C PRO A 26 -32.22 17.39 13.59
N MET A 27 -31.99 18.68 13.81
CA MET A 27 -30.95 19.45 13.12
C MET A 27 -29.57 19.18 13.73
N VAL A 28 -29.50 18.98 15.05
CA VAL A 28 -28.27 18.63 15.78
C VAL A 28 -27.80 17.21 15.43
N ASP A 29 -28.73 16.26 15.33
CA ASP A 29 -28.42 14.86 15.00
C ASP A 29 -27.85 14.73 13.57
N LEU A 30 -28.40 15.47 12.59
CA LEU A 30 -27.85 15.55 11.24
C LEU A 30 -26.41 16.10 11.22
N GLY A 31 -26.11 17.10 12.05
CA GLY A 31 -24.75 17.64 12.19
C GLY A 31 -23.78 16.63 12.81
N PHE A 32 -24.21 15.91 13.84
CA PHE A 32 -23.41 14.88 14.49
C PHE A 32 -23.13 13.68 13.56
N LEU A 33 -24.12 13.29 12.75
CA LEU A 33 -23.96 12.25 11.73
C LEU A 33 -22.96 12.66 10.64
N LEU A 34 -22.95 13.93 10.23
CA LEU A 34 -21.98 14.44 9.25
C LEU A 34 -20.55 14.48 9.81
N ILE A 35 -20.36 14.93 11.05
CA ILE A 35 -19.03 14.96 11.67
C ILE A 35 -18.47 13.55 11.82
N THR A 36 -19.29 12.60 12.28
CA THR A 36 -18.87 11.19 12.41
C THR A 36 -18.60 10.55 11.03
N PHE A 37 -19.42 10.82 10.02
CA PHE A 37 -19.20 10.37 8.65
C PHE A 37 -17.93 10.95 8.03
N PHE A 38 -17.69 12.26 8.17
CA PHE A 38 -16.47 12.92 7.66
C PHE A 38 -15.23 12.46 8.42
N MET A 39 -15.30 12.26 9.73
CA MET A 39 -14.18 11.78 10.54
C MET A 39 -13.87 10.29 10.27
N PHE A 40 -14.88 9.48 9.94
CA PHE A 40 -14.67 8.08 9.55
C PHE A 40 -14.08 7.97 8.13
N THR A 41 -14.62 8.73 7.17
CA THR A 41 -14.13 8.73 5.78
C THR A 41 -12.72 9.30 5.63
N THR A 42 -12.31 10.25 6.47
CA THR A 42 -10.93 10.80 6.49
C THR A 42 -9.87 9.80 6.97
N ASN A 43 -10.24 8.79 7.77
CA ASN A 43 -9.29 7.77 8.22
C ASN A 43 -8.88 6.78 7.10
N PHE A 44 -9.70 6.62 6.06
CA PHE A 44 -9.39 5.73 4.93
C PHE A 44 -8.33 6.28 3.97
N THR A 45 -8.03 7.58 4.04
CA THR A 45 -7.07 8.24 3.13
C THR A 45 -5.64 8.33 3.66
N LYS A 46 -5.31 7.71 4.81
CA LYS A 46 -3.90 7.70 5.25
C LYS A 46 -3.09 6.89 4.23
N PRO A 47 -2.19 7.50 3.44
CA PRO A 47 -1.32 6.73 2.58
C PRO A 47 -0.43 5.88 3.51
N ASN A 48 -0.48 4.56 3.34
CA ASN A 48 0.49 3.68 3.97
C ASN A 48 1.82 3.94 3.24
N VAL A 49 2.63 4.85 3.79
CA VAL A 49 3.92 5.22 3.22
C VAL A 49 4.98 4.27 3.75
N MET A 50 5.57 3.48 2.86
CA MET A 50 6.77 2.70 3.15
C MET A 50 7.97 3.65 3.19
N ASP A 51 8.72 3.67 4.30
CA ASP A 51 9.94 4.48 4.42
C ASP A 51 11.07 3.81 3.62
N LEU A 52 11.44 4.43 2.50
CA LEU A 52 12.45 3.91 1.59
C LEU A 52 13.83 4.42 2.03
N GLY A 53 14.53 3.66 2.87
CA GLY A 53 15.90 3.95 3.28
C GLY A 53 16.92 3.74 2.15
N MET A 54 16.98 4.67 1.18
CA MET A 54 18.02 4.61 0.14
C MET A 54 19.40 4.92 0.72
N PRO A 55 20.44 4.10 0.44
CA PRO A 55 21.79 4.41 0.88
C PRO A 55 22.29 5.72 0.23
N ALA A 56 22.95 6.56 1.02
CA ALA A 56 23.46 7.85 0.55
C ALA A 56 24.43 7.68 -0.63
N LYS A 57 24.26 8.49 -1.69
CA LYS A 57 25.23 8.58 -2.80
C LYS A 57 26.55 9.15 -2.27
N SER A 58 27.52 8.29 -1.99
CA SER A 58 28.88 8.71 -1.70
C SER A 58 29.59 9.18 -2.99
N PRO A 59 30.40 10.27 -2.94
CA PRO A 59 31.19 10.75 -4.08
C PRO A 59 32.27 9.76 -4.53
N HIS A 60 32.57 8.73 -3.74
CA HIS A 60 33.32 7.56 -4.17
C HIS A 60 32.36 6.39 -4.25
N PRO A 61 32.07 5.83 -5.45
CA PRO A 61 31.25 4.63 -5.53
C PRO A 61 31.94 3.56 -4.69
N PRO A 62 31.28 2.97 -3.67
CA PRO A 62 31.84 1.80 -3.02
C PRO A 62 32.12 0.80 -4.13
N LYS A 63 33.36 0.27 -4.17
CA LYS A 63 33.73 -0.78 -5.13
C LYS A 63 32.59 -1.80 -5.11
N LYS A 64 32.00 -2.07 -6.28
CA LYS A 64 30.95 -3.08 -6.49
C LYS A 64 31.52 -4.44 -6.08
N VAL A 65 31.53 -4.72 -4.78
CA VAL A 65 31.85 -6.03 -4.21
C VAL A 65 30.65 -6.47 -3.39
N VAL A 66 29.46 -6.29 -3.96
CA VAL A 66 28.37 -7.18 -3.62
C VAL A 66 28.70 -8.45 -4.38
N ASP A 67 29.25 -9.43 -3.67
CA ASP A 67 29.43 -10.77 -4.23
C ASP A 67 28.07 -11.20 -4.80
N VAL A 68 28.07 -11.82 -5.98
CA VAL A 68 26.83 -12.24 -6.64
C VAL A 68 26.01 -13.18 -5.75
N LYS A 69 26.68 -13.91 -4.85
CA LYS A 69 26.08 -14.76 -3.82
C LYS A 69 25.33 -13.99 -2.73
N ASN A 70 25.52 -12.68 -2.62
CA ASN A 70 24.92 -11.81 -1.62
C ASN A 70 23.80 -10.94 -2.20
N GLN A 71 23.44 -11.12 -3.47
CA GLN A 71 22.32 -10.40 -4.07
C GLN A 71 21.30 -11.36 -4.65
N VAL A 72 20.03 -10.98 -4.57
CA VAL A 72 18.96 -11.63 -5.31
C VAL A 72 18.33 -10.59 -6.22
N THR A 73 18.21 -10.91 -7.49
CA THR A 73 17.63 -10.02 -8.51
C THR A 73 16.25 -10.55 -8.89
N PHE A 74 15.24 -9.70 -8.81
CA PHE A 74 13.86 -9.97 -9.21
C PHE A 74 13.53 -9.17 -10.47
N ILE A 75 13.23 -9.87 -11.55
CA ILE A 75 12.76 -9.29 -12.80
C ILE A 75 11.24 -9.39 -12.81
N LEU A 76 10.57 -8.24 -12.90
CA LEU A 76 9.11 -8.19 -12.98
C LEU A 76 8.70 -8.19 -14.45
N GLY A 77 8.05 -9.27 -14.86
CA GLY A 77 7.62 -9.47 -16.25
C GLY A 77 6.14 -9.21 -16.49
N LYS A 78 5.76 -9.34 -17.75
CA LYS A 78 4.36 -9.32 -18.22
C LYS A 78 3.55 -10.49 -17.61
N ASN A 79 2.22 -10.32 -17.55
CA ASN A 79 1.25 -11.34 -17.11
C ASN A 79 1.39 -11.81 -15.66
N ASN A 80 1.77 -10.92 -14.74
CA ASN A 80 1.96 -11.27 -13.34
C ASN A 80 2.94 -12.44 -13.14
N ARG A 81 4.06 -12.43 -13.88
CA ARG A 81 5.16 -13.36 -13.68
C ARG A 81 6.37 -12.63 -13.07
N VAL A 82 6.94 -13.20 -12.02
CA VAL A 82 8.18 -12.72 -11.40
C VAL A 82 9.25 -13.76 -11.66
N PHE A 83 10.39 -13.30 -12.15
CA PHE A 83 11.56 -14.14 -12.37
C PHE A 83 12.62 -13.73 -11.37
N TYR A 84 13.36 -14.70 -10.83
CA TYR A 84 14.45 -14.39 -9.91
C TYR A 84 15.72 -15.18 -10.23
N HIS A 85 16.87 -14.56 -9.95
CA HIS A 85 18.18 -15.20 -10.04
C HIS A 85 19.17 -14.64 -9.01
N GLN A 86 20.18 -15.46 -8.72
CA GLN A 86 21.32 -15.16 -7.83
C GLN A 86 22.65 -15.49 -8.56
N GLN A 87 22.63 -15.46 -9.89
CA GLN A 87 23.77 -15.86 -10.74
C GLN A 87 24.40 -14.68 -11.47
N SER A 88 25.67 -14.87 -11.84
CA SER A 88 26.50 -13.91 -12.56
C SER A 88 26.09 -13.84 -14.03
N ALA A 89 26.56 -12.79 -14.72
CA ALA A 89 26.29 -12.57 -16.15
C ALA A 89 26.71 -13.72 -17.08
N GLU A 90 27.66 -14.53 -16.66
CA GLU A 90 28.22 -15.62 -17.45
C GLU A 90 27.48 -16.96 -17.28
N ASP A 91 26.72 -17.13 -16.19
CA ASP A 91 26.04 -18.39 -15.84
C ASP A 91 24.52 -18.36 -16.06
N LEU A 92 23.96 -17.19 -16.42
CA LEU A 92 22.53 -17.00 -16.53
C LEU A 92 21.98 -17.70 -17.78
N ASN A 93 21.36 -18.86 -17.56
CA ASN A 93 20.69 -19.67 -18.58
C ASN A 93 19.19 -19.77 -18.31
N LYS A 94 18.40 -20.13 -19.32
CA LYS A 94 16.94 -20.37 -19.22
C LYS A 94 16.54 -21.27 -18.06
N ASN A 95 17.36 -22.26 -17.73
CA ASN A 95 17.09 -23.23 -16.67
C ASN A 95 17.28 -22.67 -15.25
N ASN A 96 18.07 -21.60 -15.12
CA ASN A 96 18.42 -20.99 -13.83
C ASN A 96 17.56 -19.77 -13.50
N LEU A 97 16.83 -19.23 -14.49
CA LEU A 97 15.81 -18.21 -14.31
C LEU A 97 14.56 -18.89 -13.74
N LYS A 98 14.37 -18.79 -12.42
CA LYS A 98 13.26 -19.46 -11.76
C LYS A 98 12.04 -18.56 -11.82
N GLU A 99 10.95 -19.10 -12.34
CA GLU A 99 9.66 -18.41 -12.37
C GLU A 99 8.94 -18.54 -11.03
N THR A 100 8.26 -17.47 -10.65
CA THR A 100 7.44 -17.41 -9.46
C THR A 100 6.18 -16.60 -9.73
N ASN A 101 5.12 -16.96 -9.01
CA ASN A 101 3.88 -16.19 -9.00
C ASN A 101 3.87 -15.22 -7.82
N PHE A 102 3.11 -14.13 -7.97
CA PHE A 102 2.86 -13.08 -6.96
C PHE A 102 2.12 -13.54 -5.68
N SER A 103 2.04 -14.85 -5.41
CA SER A 103 1.67 -15.30 -4.07
C SER A 103 2.76 -14.81 -3.11
N GLY A 104 2.48 -13.78 -2.32
CA GLY A 104 3.46 -13.12 -1.45
C GLY A 104 4.22 -14.05 -0.50
N ILE A 105 3.64 -15.21 -0.18
CA ILE A 105 4.29 -16.28 0.59
C ILE A 105 5.54 -16.84 -0.12
N ASN A 106 5.56 -16.88 -1.45
CA ASN A 106 6.65 -17.47 -2.21
C ASN A 106 7.83 -16.51 -2.32
N ILE A 107 7.57 -15.22 -2.57
CA ILE A 107 8.62 -14.20 -2.70
C ILE A 107 9.38 -14.04 -1.38
N SER A 108 8.67 -13.92 -0.26
CA SER A 108 9.28 -13.82 1.07
C SER A 108 10.12 -15.05 1.43
N LYS A 109 9.63 -16.27 1.13
CA LYS A 109 10.39 -17.52 1.31
C LYS A 109 11.67 -17.53 0.48
N ILE A 110 11.60 -17.13 -0.79
CA ILE A 110 12.78 -17.09 -1.68
C ILE A 110 13.81 -16.08 -1.16
N ILE A 111 13.37 -14.90 -0.71
CA ILE A 111 14.25 -13.91 -0.10
C ILE A 111 14.92 -14.50 1.15
N SER A 112 14.18 -15.22 1.99
CA SER A 112 14.73 -15.85 3.19
C SER A 112 15.75 -16.95 2.88
N GLU A 113 15.47 -17.82 1.90
CA GLU A 113 16.41 -18.86 1.46
C GLU A 113 17.67 -18.27 0.82
N ALA A 114 17.52 -17.23 -0.01
CA ALA A 114 18.64 -16.55 -0.63
C ALA A 114 19.50 -15.83 0.41
N TYR A 115 18.88 -15.26 1.45
CA TYR A 115 19.56 -14.65 2.58
C TYR A 115 20.34 -15.67 3.43
N ASP A 116 19.78 -16.85 3.67
CA ASP A 116 20.48 -17.89 4.43
C ASP A 116 21.66 -18.50 3.68
N LYS A 117 21.59 -18.54 2.36
CA LYS A 117 22.70 -18.96 1.49
C LYS A 117 23.77 -17.88 1.30
N ALA A 118 23.51 -16.64 1.72
CA ALA A 118 24.45 -15.54 1.51
C ALA A 118 25.63 -15.60 2.51
N PRO A 119 26.89 -15.57 2.03
CA PRO A 119 28.06 -15.64 2.91
C PRO A 119 28.28 -14.38 3.78
N LYS A 120 27.71 -13.22 3.40
CA LYS A 120 27.69 -12.01 4.26
C LYS A 120 26.28 -11.45 4.33
N LYS A 121 25.55 -11.85 5.38
CA LYS A 121 24.16 -11.50 5.62
C LYS A 121 23.93 -9.98 5.74
N GLU A 122 24.88 -9.26 6.34
CA GLU A 122 24.82 -7.80 6.52
C GLU A 122 24.83 -6.98 5.22
N ASN A 123 25.40 -7.54 4.15
CA ASN A 123 25.48 -6.90 2.83
C ASN A 123 24.50 -7.50 1.82
N PHE A 124 23.54 -8.31 2.29
CA PHE A 124 22.55 -8.90 1.41
C PHE A 124 21.70 -7.79 0.78
N THR A 125 21.65 -7.76 -0.56
CA THR A 125 20.96 -6.69 -1.30
C THR A 125 19.94 -7.29 -2.26
N ILE A 126 18.71 -6.79 -2.20
CA ILE A 126 17.63 -7.19 -3.11
C ILE A 126 17.59 -6.21 -4.27
N ILE A 127 17.69 -6.69 -5.50
CA ILE A 127 17.60 -5.85 -6.70
C ILE A 127 16.25 -6.11 -7.37
N ILE A 128 15.52 -5.04 -7.67
CA ILE A 128 14.24 -5.10 -8.38
C ILE A 128 14.42 -4.45 -9.75
N GLU A 129 14.18 -5.23 -10.80
CA GLU A 129 14.29 -4.82 -12.18
C GLU A 129 12.91 -4.92 -12.86
N PRO A 130 12.10 -3.85 -12.83
CA PRO A 130 10.84 -3.82 -13.54
C PRO A 130 11.07 -3.75 -15.06
N THR A 131 10.37 -4.59 -15.83
CA THR A 131 10.29 -4.44 -17.29
C THR A 131 9.28 -3.35 -17.66
N ASP A 132 9.40 -2.80 -18.88
CA ASP A 132 8.47 -1.78 -19.40
C ASP A 132 7.00 -2.28 -19.42
N ASP A 133 6.81 -3.59 -19.52
CA ASP A 133 5.50 -4.27 -19.53
C ASP A 133 5.01 -4.69 -18.13
N ALA A 134 5.74 -4.36 -17.05
CA ALA A 134 5.37 -4.73 -15.69
C ALA A 134 4.21 -3.89 -15.16
N ASN A 135 3.29 -4.53 -14.43
CA ASN A 135 2.20 -3.81 -13.76
C ASN A 135 2.70 -3.09 -12.50
N TYR A 136 2.34 -1.83 -12.31
CA TYR A 136 2.69 -1.07 -11.09
C TYR A 136 2.21 -1.77 -9.81
N LYS A 137 1.02 -2.39 -9.85
CA LYS A 137 0.50 -3.16 -8.70
C LYS A 137 1.47 -4.25 -8.25
N ASN A 138 2.06 -4.97 -9.20
CA ASN A 138 3.00 -6.04 -8.95
C ASN A 138 4.30 -5.53 -8.31
N PHE A 139 4.76 -4.35 -8.72
CA PHE A 139 5.92 -3.70 -8.14
C PHE A 139 5.67 -3.33 -6.66
N VAL A 140 4.51 -2.73 -6.36
CA VAL A 140 4.10 -2.42 -4.98
C VAL A 140 3.98 -3.69 -4.15
N ASP A 141 3.33 -4.73 -4.68
CA ASP A 141 3.19 -6.02 -4.00
C ASP A 141 4.56 -6.62 -3.63
N VAL A 142 5.58 -6.46 -4.48
CA VAL A 142 6.95 -6.94 -4.20
C VAL A 142 7.63 -6.12 -3.10
N LEU A 143 7.46 -4.79 -3.10
CA LEU A 143 7.97 -3.93 -2.03
C LEU A 143 7.37 -4.28 -0.66
N ASP A 144 6.07 -4.54 -0.61
CA ASP A 144 5.38 -5.00 0.60
C ASP A 144 5.95 -6.34 1.10
N ASN A 145 6.21 -7.28 0.18
CA ASN A 145 6.83 -8.57 0.53
C ASN A 145 8.27 -8.43 1.05
N ILE A 146 9.03 -7.46 0.52
CA ILE A 146 10.37 -7.14 1.02
C ILE A 146 10.29 -6.53 2.41
N ALA A 147 9.34 -5.62 2.65
CA ALA A 147 9.09 -5.04 3.97
C ALA A 147 8.77 -6.13 5.01
N ILE A 148 7.93 -7.10 4.66
CA ILE A 148 7.59 -8.25 5.52
C ILE A 148 8.84 -9.09 5.85
N SER A 149 9.78 -9.23 4.90
CA SER A 149 11.03 -9.97 5.10
C SER A 149 12.05 -9.27 6.01
N ASN A 150 11.76 -8.04 6.43
CA ASN A 150 12.59 -7.18 7.29
C ASN A 150 14.03 -7.03 6.74
N LYS A 151 14.15 -6.89 5.41
CA LYS A 151 15.42 -6.67 4.71
C LYS A 151 15.50 -5.21 4.30
N GLU A 152 16.41 -4.48 4.92
CA GLU A 152 16.51 -3.01 4.77
C GLU A 152 17.19 -2.59 3.47
N ARG A 153 17.93 -3.49 2.81
CA ARG A 153 18.75 -3.16 1.63
C ARG A 153 18.11 -3.70 0.35
N TYR A 154 17.47 -2.80 -0.39
CA TYR A 154 17.05 -3.07 -1.77
C TYR A 154 17.43 -1.92 -2.70
N GLY A 155 17.56 -2.23 -3.99
CA GLY A 155 17.84 -1.28 -5.06
C GLY A 155 16.91 -1.52 -6.22
N ILE A 156 16.44 -0.43 -6.85
CA ILE A 156 15.62 -0.49 -8.06
C ILE A 156 16.52 -0.06 -9.21
N THR A 157 16.65 -0.90 -10.22
CA THR A 157 17.49 -0.63 -11.39
C THR A 157 16.81 -1.12 -12.66
N ASP A 158 17.17 -0.54 -13.80
CA ASP A 158 16.69 -1.04 -15.08
C ASP A 158 17.31 -2.41 -15.41
N ILE A 159 16.57 -3.24 -16.13
CA ILE A 159 17.03 -4.55 -16.58
C ILE A 159 18.29 -4.40 -17.45
N LYS A 160 19.34 -5.18 -17.19
CA LYS A 160 20.56 -5.08 -18.01
C LYS A 160 20.34 -5.73 -19.37
N PRO A 161 21.09 -5.32 -20.42
CA PRO A 161 20.90 -5.84 -21.77
C PRO A 161 21.07 -7.36 -21.91
N TRP A 162 21.89 -8.00 -21.07
CA TRP A 162 22.10 -9.45 -21.09
C TRP A 162 20.98 -10.22 -20.36
N GLU A 163 20.45 -9.68 -19.25
CA GLU A 163 19.26 -10.22 -18.56
C GLU A 163 18.02 -10.10 -19.45
N LYS A 164 17.88 -8.98 -20.16
CA LYS A 164 16.77 -8.75 -21.10
C LYS A 164 16.73 -9.80 -22.21
N LYS A 165 17.87 -10.22 -22.75
CA LYS A 165 17.95 -11.28 -23.76
C LYS A 165 17.44 -12.61 -23.22
N VAL A 166 17.90 -13.02 -22.04
CA VAL A 166 17.48 -14.28 -21.42
C VAL A 166 15.98 -14.25 -21.08
N TYR A 167 15.48 -13.10 -20.59
CA TYR A 167 14.07 -12.88 -20.31
C TYR A 167 13.20 -12.98 -21.59
N GLU A 168 13.59 -12.30 -22.67
CA GLU A 168 12.88 -12.34 -23.96
C GLU A 168 12.88 -13.74 -24.58
N GLU A 169 13.97 -14.48 -24.43
CA GLU A 169 14.05 -15.86 -24.93
C GLU A 169 13.21 -16.86 -24.13
N LEU A 170 12.82 -16.53 -22.90
CA LEU A 170 12.02 -17.37 -22.00
C LEU A 170 10.53 -16.99 -22.03
N THR A 171 10.22 -15.79 -22.52
CA THR A 171 8.86 -15.26 -22.66
C THR A 171 8.29 -15.34 -24.09
N LYS A 172 9.13 -15.69 -25.09
CA LYS A 172 8.68 -16.15 -26.41
C LYS A 172 7.98 -17.50 -26.33
#